data_AF-A0A2J7RNB5-F1
#
_entry.id   AF-A0A2J7RNB5-F1
#
_cell.length_a   1.000
_cell.length_b   1.000
_cell.length_c   1.000
_cell.angle_alpha   90.00
_cell.angle_beta   90.00
_cell.angle_gamma   90.00
#
_symmetry.space_group_name_H-M   'P 1'
#
loop_
_entity.id
_entity.type
_entity.pdbx_description
1 polymer ?
#
loop_
_entity_poly.entity_id
_entity_poly.type
_entity_poly.pdbx_seq_one_letter_code
_entity_poly.pdbx_strand_id
1 'polypeptide(L)'
;MTEAPKKKKPWLAKSDKNEKNEKSEKLPTKTEKSQLRNEKSHSKIERNQLDTWFGTKKKEKGRGSGGQLPRPHSESDFNEVAEQEFFVEQLDADETFLNEKFEEMLNDMNLSEEKKEPLRLQPTMNKKMMLINHYKGSSAQDNCSKFSKPADYIQYLSTPDLSVNKLYGCVESLRIALTNNPLSWVQEFGTKGLKQVLSILNECYRNDNRYDRIQSECIRCLKAIMNNTDGIKMMFDHKEALTILARSLDPSKPNVMQQAVQVLAAVCLIPPVGHERVLEAITMTGEIKGRERFQQVVQGLMVKSHPSLIVGCLQLINAIVATPDDMEFRLHLRNEIMRAGLIDVLEGLENDASGDLLVQVKIFNDHKEEDYYEFVQRFDNVRLELDDINDCFEVIKNLVMDSSAEPYLLSILQHLLFIRDDALIR
;
A
#
# COMPACT_ATOMS: atom_id res chain seq x y z
N MET A 1 25.84 48.66 -80.11
CA MET A 1 26.56 47.53 -80.73
C MET A 1 26.15 46.29 -79.94
N THR A 2 25.04 45.64 -80.36
CA THR A 2 24.98 44.31 -81.02
C THR A 2 25.29 43.18 -80.03
N GLU A 3 24.49 42.15 -79.75
CA GLU A 3 23.30 41.52 -80.36
C GLU A 3 22.67 40.57 -79.30
N ALA A 4 21.35 40.59 -79.12
CA ALA A 4 20.37 39.52 -79.41
C ALA A 4 20.20 38.33 -78.42
N PRO A 5 18.96 37.86 -78.15
CA PRO A 5 18.62 36.99 -77.02
C PRO A 5 18.30 35.53 -77.42
N LYS A 6 18.40 34.57 -76.47
CA LYS A 6 17.99 33.17 -76.68
C LYS A 6 16.93 32.67 -75.69
N LYS A 7 15.98 31.99 -76.33
CA LYS A 7 14.70 31.37 -75.94
C LYS A 7 14.73 30.31 -74.82
N LYS A 8 13.55 30.18 -74.20
CA LYS A 8 13.02 29.11 -73.34
C LYS A 8 13.26 27.67 -73.84
N LYS A 9 13.40 26.71 -72.91
CA LYS A 9 12.91 25.32 -73.04
C LYS A 9 12.40 24.74 -71.69
N PRO A 10 11.42 23.81 -71.70
CA PRO A 10 10.81 23.19 -70.52
C PRO A 10 11.19 21.71 -70.27
N TRP A 11 10.98 21.26 -69.03
CA TRP A 11 10.64 19.91 -68.48
C TRP A 11 11.21 18.58 -69.05
N LEU A 12 11.73 17.75 -68.11
CA LEU A 12 11.86 16.27 -68.00
C LEU A 12 13.23 15.95 -67.35
N ALA A 13 13.45 15.07 -66.35
CA ALA A 13 12.65 14.19 -65.51
C ALA A 13 13.58 13.66 -64.37
N LYS A 14 13.01 13.34 -63.21
CA LYS A 14 13.41 12.30 -62.21
C LYS A 14 14.88 12.25 -61.71
N SER A 15 15.05 12.49 -60.41
CA SER A 15 15.61 11.47 -59.49
C SER A 15 15.39 11.89 -58.03
N ASP A 16 14.52 11.15 -57.35
CA ASP A 16 14.32 11.18 -55.91
C ASP A 16 15.60 10.79 -55.18
N LYS A 17 16.03 11.60 -54.22
CA LYS A 17 16.89 11.16 -53.12
C LYS A 17 16.13 11.30 -51.82
N ASN A 18 15.75 10.14 -51.27
CA ASN A 18 15.29 9.94 -49.90
C ASN A 18 16.34 10.48 -48.91
N GLU A 19 16.01 11.54 -48.18
CA GLU A 19 16.63 11.86 -46.89
C GLU A 19 15.97 10.98 -45.82
N LYS A 20 16.63 9.88 -45.47
CA LYS A 20 16.34 9.14 -44.24
C LYS A 20 16.95 9.93 -43.07
N ASN A 21 16.07 10.48 -42.23
CA ASN A 21 16.41 10.93 -40.89
C ASN A 21 16.73 9.70 -40.03
N GLU A 22 18.01 9.31 -39.92
CA GLU A 22 18.48 8.39 -38.89
C GLU A 22 18.59 9.14 -37.57
N LYS A 23 17.52 9.04 -36.74
CA LYS A 23 17.68 9.20 -35.29
C LYS A 23 18.53 8.04 -34.81
N SER A 24 19.78 8.33 -34.43
CA SER A 24 20.62 7.40 -33.70
C SER A 24 20.03 7.19 -32.30
N GLU A 25 19.19 6.16 -32.15
CA GLU A 25 18.91 5.57 -30.84
C GLU A 25 20.23 5.02 -30.29
N LYS A 26 20.86 5.79 -29.39
CA LYS A 26 21.98 5.27 -28.60
C LYS A 26 21.45 4.10 -27.77
N LEU A 27 21.97 2.90 -28.05
CA LEU A 27 21.74 1.73 -27.22
C LEU A 27 22.16 2.05 -25.78
N PRO A 28 21.32 1.77 -24.77
CA PRO A 28 21.65 2.07 -23.39
C PRO A 28 22.93 1.35 -22.98
N THR A 29 23.78 2.07 -22.26
CA THR A 29 25.04 1.58 -21.71
C THR A 29 24.78 0.39 -20.77
N LYS A 30 25.81 -0.41 -20.47
CA LYS A 30 25.65 -1.57 -19.57
C LYS A 30 25.10 -1.17 -18.19
N THR A 31 25.43 0.02 -17.71
CA THR A 31 24.96 0.60 -16.45
C THR A 31 23.49 1.03 -16.50
N GLU A 32 23.05 1.67 -17.59
CA GLU A 32 21.63 2.02 -17.78
C GLU A 32 20.77 0.76 -17.96
N LYS A 33 21.30 -0.28 -18.61
CA LYS A 33 20.63 -1.58 -18.73
C LYS A 33 20.49 -2.31 -17.39
N SER A 34 21.44 -2.16 -16.46
CA SER A 34 21.29 -2.71 -15.10
C SER A 34 20.29 -1.92 -14.26
N GLN A 35 20.30 -0.58 -14.35
CA GLN A 35 19.32 0.28 -13.66
C GLN A 35 17.89 0.04 -14.16
N LEU A 36 17.67 0.04 -15.48
CA LEU A 36 16.36 -0.29 -16.08
C LEU A 36 15.89 -1.72 -15.77
N ARG A 37 16.81 -2.65 -15.51
CA ARG A 37 16.48 -4.03 -15.13
C ARG A 37 16.13 -4.13 -13.66
N ASN A 38 16.84 -3.39 -12.79
CA ASN A 38 16.50 -3.24 -11.38
C ASN A 38 15.15 -2.56 -11.22
N GLU A 39 14.89 -1.41 -11.85
CA GLU A 39 13.59 -0.71 -11.80
C GLU A 39 12.42 -1.60 -12.26
N LYS A 40 12.61 -2.39 -13.32
CA LYS A 40 11.60 -3.36 -13.80
C LYS A 40 11.42 -4.55 -12.86
N SER A 41 12.46 -4.98 -12.14
CA SER A 41 12.30 -5.98 -11.09
C SER A 41 11.65 -5.41 -9.84
N HIS A 42 12.00 -4.19 -9.41
CA HIS A 42 11.42 -3.51 -8.26
C HIS A 42 9.92 -3.25 -8.47
N SER A 43 9.53 -2.63 -9.58
CA SER A 43 8.11 -2.40 -9.92
C SER A 43 7.29 -3.69 -10.05
N LYS A 44 7.91 -4.80 -10.47
CA LYS A 44 7.26 -6.12 -10.53
C LYS A 44 7.14 -6.77 -9.15
N ILE A 45 8.13 -6.60 -8.28
CA ILE A 45 8.10 -7.06 -6.89
C ILE A 45 7.03 -6.29 -6.11
N GLU A 46 6.96 -4.96 -6.28
CA GLU A 46 5.96 -4.09 -5.63
C GLU A 46 4.53 -4.45 -6.02
N ARG A 47 4.25 -4.64 -7.33
CA ARG A 47 2.91 -5.07 -7.80
C ARG A 47 2.50 -6.44 -7.25
N ASN A 48 3.42 -7.42 -7.29
CA ASN A 48 3.13 -8.76 -6.75
C ASN A 48 2.95 -8.75 -5.22
N GLN A 49 3.62 -7.84 -4.51
CA GLN A 49 3.47 -7.69 -3.05
C GLN A 49 2.14 -7.04 -2.68
N LEU A 50 1.68 -6.00 -3.41
CA LEU A 50 0.39 -5.36 -3.19
C LEU A 50 -0.78 -6.36 -3.34
N ASP A 51 -0.78 -7.17 -4.39
CA ASP A 51 -1.77 -8.23 -4.61
C ASP A 51 -1.75 -9.30 -3.51
N THR A 52 -0.57 -9.55 -2.92
CA THR A 52 -0.41 -10.50 -1.80
C THR A 52 -0.89 -9.88 -0.47
N TRP A 53 -0.78 -8.56 -0.30
CA TRP A 53 -1.10 -7.89 0.95
C TRP A 53 -2.58 -7.64 1.13
N PHE A 54 -3.29 -7.23 0.08
CA PHE A 54 -4.74 -7.05 0.12
C PHE A 54 -5.51 -8.31 -0.29
N GLY A 55 -4.89 -9.23 -1.04
CA GLY A 55 -5.50 -10.47 -1.48
C GLY A 55 -5.83 -11.46 -0.36
N THR A 56 -6.98 -12.11 -0.47
CA THR A 56 -7.44 -13.15 0.46
C THR A 56 -6.77 -14.49 0.16
N LYS A 57 -5.96 -15.04 1.10
CA LYS A 57 -5.52 -16.45 1.02
C LYS A 57 -6.70 -17.37 1.35
N LYS A 58 -7.19 -18.13 0.37
CA LYS A 58 -8.25 -19.12 0.56
C LYS A 58 -7.67 -20.31 1.35
N LYS A 59 -8.09 -20.50 2.61
CA LYS A 59 -7.90 -21.78 3.32
C LYS A 59 -8.84 -22.81 2.70
N GLU A 60 -8.32 -23.91 2.20
CA GLU A 60 -9.12 -25.10 1.88
C GLU A 60 -9.84 -25.56 3.14
N LYS A 61 -11.17 -25.41 3.16
CA LYS A 61 -12.02 -26.02 4.20
C LYS A 61 -12.58 -27.32 3.65
N GLY A 62 -12.24 -28.42 4.33
CA GLY A 62 -12.87 -29.73 4.12
C GLY A 62 -14.38 -29.67 4.35
N ARG A 63 -15.12 -30.34 3.45
CA ARG A 63 -16.58 -30.50 3.48
C ARG A 63 -17.02 -31.18 4.79
N GLY A 64 -17.78 -30.48 5.61
CA GLY A 64 -18.63 -31.06 6.65
C GLY A 64 -20.09 -30.74 6.34
N SER A 65 -20.92 -31.77 6.09
CA SER A 65 -22.35 -31.60 5.84
C SER A 65 -23.09 -31.38 7.16
N GLY A 66 -23.74 -30.22 7.32
CA GLY A 66 -24.73 -29.97 8.36
C GLY A 66 -26.11 -29.86 7.72
N GLY A 67 -27.03 -30.76 8.05
CA GLY A 67 -28.38 -30.78 7.52
C GLY A 67 -29.24 -29.60 8.00
N GLN A 68 -30.08 -29.08 7.11
CA GLN A 68 -31.11 -28.08 7.43
C GLN A 68 -32.50 -28.73 7.42
N LEU A 69 -33.31 -28.40 8.43
CA LEU A 69 -34.75 -28.62 8.50
C LEU A 69 -35.49 -27.36 7.99
N PRO A 70 -36.61 -27.46 7.26
CA PRO A 70 -37.29 -26.31 6.68
C PRO A 70 -38.38 -25.75 7.60
N ARG A 71 -38.59 -24.42 7.57
CA ARG A 71 -39.78 -23.72 8.13
C ARG A 71 -39.93 -22.31 7.52
N PRO A 72 -41.14 -21.69 7.58
CA PRO A 72 -41.96 -21.37 6.41
C PRO A 72 -41.76 -19.96 5.84
N HIS A 73 -42.14 -19.85 4.57
CA HIS A 73 -41.87 -18.79 3.60
C HIS A 73 -42.60 -17.47 3.87
N SER A 74 -41.89 -16.36 3.66
CA SER A 74 -42.47 -15.08 3.23
C SER A 74 -42.56 -15.08 1.70
N GLU A 75 -43.76 -14.98 1.17
CA GLU A 75 -44.09 -15.16 -0.26
C GLU A 75 -43.79 -13.94 -1.15
N SER A 76 -43.22 -12.85 -0.63
CA SER A 76 -43.04 -11.62 -1.42
C SER A 76 -41.82 -11.63 -2.35
N ASP A 77 -40.73 -12.32 -1.99
CA ASP A 77 -39.43 -12.14 -2.65
C ASP A 77 -38.98 -13.34 -3.49
N PHE A 78 -39.78 -14.42 -3.53
CA PHE A 78 -39.57 -15.53 -4.46
C PHE A 78 -39.68 -15.07 -5.93
N ASN A 79 -40.30 -13.93 -6.18
CA ASN A 79 -40.56 -13.44 -7.51
C ASN A 79 -39.32 -12.82 -8.17
N GLU A 80 -38.47 -12.06 -7.45
CA GLU A 80 -37.28 -11.42 -8.05
C GLU A 80 -36.18 -12.42 -8.42
N VAL A 81 -35.93 -13.43 -7.57
CA VAL A 81 -34.92 -14.47 -7.86
C VAL A 81 -35.36 -15.38 -9.00
N ALA A 82 -36.65 -15.76 -9.04
CA ALA A 82 -37.21 -16.52 -10.14
C ALA A 82 -37.22 -15.73 -11.46
N GLU A 83 -37.48 -14.42 -11.40
CA GLU A 83 -37.38 -13.52 -12.56
C GLU A 83 -35.93 -13.38 -13.05
N GLN A 84 -34.94 -13.29 -12.16
CA GLN A 84 -33.51 -13.24 -12.51
C GLN A 84 -32.99 -14.57 -13.06
N GLU A 85 -33.43 -15.71 -12.51
CA GLU A 85 -33.13 -17.04 -13.06
C GLU A 85 -33.71 -17.20 -14.45
N PHE A 86 -34.99 -16.86 -14.62
CA PHE A 86 -35.67 -16.90 -15.91
C PHE A 86 -35.01 -15.96 -16.93
N PHE A 87 -34.59 -14.77 -16.50
CA PHE A 87 -33.84 -13.83 -17.33
C PHE A 87 -32.51 -14.43 -17.80
N VAL A 88 -31.71 -15.03 -16.90
CA VAL A 88 -30.42 -15.64 -17.25
C VAL A 88 -30.58 -16.89 -18.13
N GLU A 89 -31.63 -17.68 -17.91
CA GLU A 89 -31.97 -18.80 -18.79
C GLU A 89 -32.36 -18.32 -20.19
N GLN A 90 -33.11 -17.21 -20.31
CA GLN A 90 -33.46 -16.61 -21.60
C GLN A 90 -32.29 -15.96 -22.37
N LEU A 91 -31.12 -15.78 -21.75
CA LEU A 91 -29.91 -15.27 -22.42
C LEU A 91 -29.33 -16.21 -23.50
N ASP A 92 -29.91 -17.39 -23.74
CA ASP A 92 -29.44 -18.34 -24.77
C ASP A 92 -29.46 -17.77 -26.21
N ALA A 93 -30.20 -16.69 -26.46
CA ALA A 93 -30.34 -16.12 -27.81
C ALA A 93 -29.20 -15.16 -28.22
N ASP A 94 -28.41 -14.64 -27.27
CA ASP A 94 -27.35 -13.66 -27.56
C ASP A 94 -26.09 -13.92 -26.71
N GLU A 95 -25.12 -14.62 -27.30
CA GLU A 95 -23.82 -14.91 -26.70
C GLU A 95 -23.03 -13.64 -26.36
N THR A 96 -23.26 -12.55 -27.08
CA THR A 96 -22.60 -11.25 -26.83
C THR A 96 -23.09 -10.67 -25.51
N PHE A 97 -24.41 -10.58 -25.33
CA PHE A 97 -25.02 -10.03 -24.13
C PHE A 97 -24.74 -10.86 -22.88
N LEU A 98 -24.69 -12.21 -23.00
CA LEU A 98 -24.27 -13.07 -21.91
C LEU A 98 -22.82 -12.79 -21.48
N ASN A 99 -21.90 -12.63 -22.44
CA ASN A 99 -20.51 -12.31 -22.13
C ASN A 99 -20.37 -10.91 -21.51
N GLU A 100 -21.16 -9.92 -21.94
CA GLU A 100 -21.21 -8.60 -21.31
C GLU A 100 -21.63 -8.69 -19.84
N LYS A 101 -22.72 -9.40 -19.53
CA LYS A 101 -23.16 -9.63 -18.14
C LYS A 101 -22.17 -10.44 -17.32
N PHE A 102 -21.48 -11.39 -17.95
CA PHE A 102 -20.42 -12.14 -17.28
C PHE A 102 -19.21 -11.26 -16.96
N GLU A 103 -18.80 -10.36 -17.85
CA GLU A 103 -17.73 -9.39 -17.57
C GLU A 103 -18.13 -8.40 -16.46
N GLU A 104 -19.38 -7.92 -16.43
CA GLU A 104 -19.89 -7.10 -15.32
C GLU A 104 -19.71 -7.83 -13.97
N MET A 105 -20.11 -9.11 -13.88
CA MET A 105 -19.93 -9.93 -12.68
C MET A 105 -18.44 -10.12 -12.32
N LEU A 106 -17.57 -10.40 -13.30
CA LEU A 106 -16.13 -10.58 -13.05
C LEU A 106 -15.46 -9.30 -12.55
N ASN A 107 -15.89 -8.13 -13.07
CA ASN A 107 -15.45 -6.83 -12.59
C ASN A 107 -15.93 -6.59 -11.16
N ASP A 108 -17.18 -6.94 -10.85
CA ASP A 108 -17.77 -6.79 -9.52
C ASP A 108 -17.15 -7.75 -8.49
N MET A 109 -16.58 -8.88 -8.93
CA MET A 109 -15.80 -9.78 -8.08
C MET A 109 -14.37 -9.28 -7.77
N ASN A 110 -13.97 -8.12 -8.31
CA ASN A 110 -12.66 -7.49 -8.08
C ASN A 110 -11.47 -8.45 -8.33
N LEU A 111 -11.53 -9.19 -9.43
CA LEU A 111 -10.49 -10.13 -9.85
C LEU A 111 -9.43 -9.44 -10.72
N SER A 112 -8.17 -9.89 -10.62
CA SER A 112 -7.12 -9.49 -11.57
C SER A 112 -7.35 -10.12 -12.95
N GLU A 113 -6.81 -9.51 -14.01
CA GLU A 113 -6.99 -10.04 -15.38
C GLU A 113 -6.49 -11.47 -15.53
N GLU A 114 -5.36 -11.82 -14.89
CA GLU A 114 -4.84 -13.19 -14.86
C GLU A 114 -5.83 -14.20 -14.26
N LYS A 115 -6.66 -13.77 -13.29
CA LYS A 115 -7.70 -14.61 -12.67
C LYS A 115 -9.00 -14.62 -13.47
N LYS A 116 -9.29 -13.59 -14.27
CA LYS A 116 -10.47 -13.53 -15.14
C LYS A 116 -10.31 -14.42 -16.37
N GLU A 117 -9.11 -14.51 -16.93
CA GLU A 117 -8.84 -15.29 -18.15
C GLU A 117 -9.34 -16.75 -18.11
N PRO A 118 -9.03 -17.59 -17.09
CA PRO A 118 -9.56 -18.95 -17.03
C PRO A 118 -11.09 -19.01 -16.82
N LEU A 119 -11.70 -17.95 -16.29
CA LEU A 119 -13.16 -17.85 -16.13
C LEU A 119 -13.85 -17.52 -17.46
N ARG A 120 -13.23 -16.69 -18.30
CA ARG A 120 -13.71 -16.38 -19.67
C ARG A 120 -13.75 -17.60 -20.57
N LEU A 121 -12.82 -18.53 -20.36
CA LEU A 121 -12.72 -19.80 -21.09
C LEU A 121 -13.72 -20.87 -20.64
N GLN A 122 -14.53 -20.61 -19.61
CA GLN A 122 -15.53 -21.57 -19.17
C GLN A 122 -16.65 -21.75 -20.21
N PRO A 123 -17.22 -22.97 -20.33
CA PRO A 123 -18.40 -23.20 -21.17
C PRO A 123 -19.57 -22.29 -20.79
N THR A 124 -20.42 -21.95 -21.77
CA THR A 124 -21.61 -21.09 -21.60
C THR A 124 -22.49 -21.51 -20.43
N MET A 125 -22.72 -22.82 -20.26
CA MET A 125 -23.49 -23.37 -19.15
C MET A 125 -22.90 -23.02 -17.78
N ASN A 126 -21.57 -23.08 -17.65
CA ASN A 126 -20.89 -22.74 -16.41
C ASN A 126 -20.97 -21.24 -16.12
N LYS A 127 -20.83 -20.39 -17.16
CA LYS A 127 -20.99 -18.93 -17.04
C LYS A 127 -22.39 -18.56 -16.56
N LYS A 128 -23.43 -19.18 -17.13
CA LYS A 128 -24.82 -19.00 -16.69
C LYS A 128 -25.03 -19.42 -15.25
N MET A 129 -24.51 -20.59 -14.86
CA MET A 129 -24.60 -21.06 -13.48
C MET A 129 -23.88 -20.12 -12.50
N MET A 130 -22.74 -19.55 -12.89
CA MET A 130 -22.04 -18.54 -12.09
C MET A 130 -22.87 -17.26 -11.94
N LEU A 131 -23.46 -16.75 -13.02
CA LEU A 131 -24.35 -15.58 -12.99
C LEU A 131 -25.57 -15.81 -12.10
N ILE A 132 -26.27 -16.93 -12.28
CA ILE A 132 -27.42 -17.31 -11.45
C ILE A 132 -27.01 -17.37 -9.98
N ASN A 133 -25.87 -17.99 -9.66
CA ASN A 133 -25.38 -18.05 -8.29
C ASN A 133 -24.98 -16.68 -7.73
N HIS A 134 -24.47 -15.77 -8.56
CA HIS A 134 -24.13 -14.40 -8.15
C HIS A 134 -25.39 -13.60 -7.79
N TYR A 135 -26.43 -13.69 -8.62
CA TYR A 135 -27.72 -13.08 -8.35
C TYR A 135 -28.40 -13.70 -7.12
N LYS A 136 -28.42 -15.04 -7.04
CA LYS A 136 -28.92 -15.76 -5.86
C LYS A 136 -28.16 -15.42 -4.58
N GLY A 137 -26.83 -15.30 -4.64
CA GLY A 137 -26.01 -14.94 -3.48
C GLY A 137 -26.33 -13.55 -2.97
N SER A 138 -26.58 -12.60 -3.88
CA SER A 138 -26.99 -11.24 -3.56
C SER A 138 -28.36 -11.21 -2.87
N SER A 139 -29.34 -11.98 -3.36
CA SER A 139 -30.71 -12.00 -2.83
C SER A 139 -30.91 -12.98 -1.64
N ALA A 140 -30.13 -14.05 -1.52
CA ALA A 140 -30.25 -15.02 -0.43
C ALA A 140 -29.65 -14.49 0.89
N GLN A 141 -28.72 -13.55 0.81
CA GLN A 141 -28.15 -12.88 1.99
C GLN A 141 -29.19 -11.97 2.68
N ASP A 142 -30.17 -11.47 1.93
CA ASP A 142 -31.32 -10.70 2.44
C ASP A 142 -32.24 -11.53 3.35
N ASN A 143 -32.31 -12.84 3.15
CA ASN A 143 -33.20 -13.72 3.91
C ASN A 143 -32.58 -14.32 5.19
N CYS A 144 -31.26 -14.18 5.41
CA CYS A 144 -30.55 -14.93 6.46
C CYS A 144 -29.72 -14.05 7.43
N SER A 145 -29.48 -12.78 7.11
CA SER A 145 -28.70 -11.86 7.94
C SER A 145 -29.58 -10.74 8.51
N LYS A 146 -29.31 -10.33 9.76
CA LYS A 146 -29.93 -9.13 10.37
C LYS A 146 -29.53 -7.83 9.65
N PHE A 147 -28.47 -7.88 8.84
CA PHE A 147 -27.92 -6.77 8.08
C PHE A 147 -27.65 -7.26 6.66
N SER A 148 -28.44 -6.79 5.69
CA SER A 148 -28.27 -7.13 4.28
C SER A 148 -27.57 -6.02 3.53
N LYS A 149 -28.01 -4.78 3.75
CA LYS A 149 -27.53 -3.61 3.01
C LYS A 149 -26.41 -2.89 3.77
N PRO A 150 -25.49 -2.21 3.06
CA PRO A 150 -24.47 -1.39 3.69
C PRO A 150 -25.05 -0.35 4.68
N ALA A 151 -26.20 0.23 4.34
CA ALA A 151 -26.90 1.20 5.16
C ALA A 151 -27.31 0.65 6.54
N ASP A 152 -27.69 -0.63 6.62
CA ASP A 152 -28.13 -1.25 7.87
C ASP A 152 -26.98 -1.32 8.89
N TYR A 153 -25.78 -1.65 8.41
CA TYR A 153 -24.57 -1.63 9.23
C TYR A 153 -24.26 -0.22 9.74
N ILE A 154 -24.31 0.77 8.85
CA ILE A 154 -24.02 2.17 9.22
C ILE A 154 -25.01 2.64 10.28
N GLN A 155 -26.31 2.43 10.07
CA GLN A 155 -27.35 2.84 11.00
C GLN A 155 -27.21 2.14 12.35
N TYR A 156 -27.02 0.81 12.35
CA TYR A 156 -26.89 0.05 13.59
C TYR A 156 -25.65 0.49 14.38
N LEU A 157 -24.50 0.62 13.72
CA LEU A 157 -23.25 1.06 14.35
C LEU A 157 -23.28 2.51 14.82
N SER A 158 -24.16 3.34 14.24
CA SER A 158 -24.38 4.72 14.69
C SER A 158 -25.27 4.80 15.94
N THR A 159 -25.85 3.69 16.40
CA THR A 159 -26.70 3.67 17.59
C THR A 159 -25.85 3.91 18.84
N PRO A 160 -26.22 4.88 19.71
CA PRO A 160 -25.48 5.14 20.94
C PRO A 160 -25.57 3.97 21.92
N ASP A 161 -24.60 3.87 22.82
CA ASP A 161 -24.58 2.95 23.97
C ASP A 161 -24.70 1.45 23.60
N LEU A 162 -24.17 1.06 22.44
CA LEU A 162 -24.02 -0.36 22.11
C LEU A 162 -23.10 -1.05 23.13
N SER A 163 -23.55 -2.18 23.66
CA SER A 163 -22.69 -3.01 24.50
C SER A 163 -21.50 -3.53 23.69
N VAL A 164 -20.34 -3.67 24.34
CA VAL A 164 -19.08 -4.12 23.71
C VAL A 164 -19.28 -5.38 22.86
N ASN A 165 -20.06 -6.35 23.35
CA ASN A 165 -20.33 -7.60 22.61
C ASN A 165 -21.19 -7.39 21.36
N LYS A 166 -22.19 -6.50 21.41
CA LYS A 166 -23.04 -6.18 20.26
C LYS A 166 -22.25 -5.40 19.21
N LEU A 167 -21.41 -4.47 19.65
CA LEU A 167 -20.51 -3.72 18.78
C LEU A 167 -19.52 -4.66 18.09
N TYR A 168 -18.83 -5.51 18.86
CA TYR A 168 -17.94 -6.54 18.32
C TYR A 168 -18.62 -7.43 17.29
N GLY A 169 -19.78 -8.02 17.61
CA GLY A 169 -20.48 -8.92 16.70
C GLY A 169 -20.92 -8.24 15.40
N CYS A 170 -21.30 -6.96 15.46
CA CYS A 170 -21.64 -6.20 14.25
C CYS A 170 -20.40 -5.86 13.41
N VAL A 171 -19.30 -5.42 14.01
CA VAL A 171 -18.05 -5.12 13.28
C VAL A 171 -17.44 -6.38 12.67
N GLU A 172 -17.50 -7.52 13.36
CA GLU A 172 -17.07 -8.82 12.83
C GLU A 172 -17.94 -9.22 11.61
N SER A 173 -19.26 -9.08 11.72
CA SER A 173 -20.18 -9.31 10.60
C SER A 173 -19.92 -8.37 9.42
N LEU A 174 -19.68 -7.07 9.69
CA LEU A 174 -19.35 -6.07 8.68
C LEU A 174 -18.06 -6.44 7.96
N ARG A 175 -17.02 -6.87 8.68
CA ARG A 175 -15.77 -7.32 8.07
C ARG A 175 -15.99 -8.47 7.10
N ILE A 176 -16.84 -9.43 7.46
CA ILE A 176 -17.19 -10.57 6.60
C ILE A 176 -17.91 -10.07 5.34
N ALA A 177 -18.88 -9.16 5.49
CA ALA A 177 -19.59 -8.55 4.38
C ALA A 177 -18.66 -7.80 3.42
N LEU A 178 -17.78 -6.93 3.94
CA LEU A 178 -16.78 -6.19 3.16
C LEU A 178 -15.81 -7.10 2.39
N THR A 179 -15.58 -8.33 2.87
CA THR A 179 -14.63 -9.26 2.24
C THR A 179 -15.29 -10.15 1.20
N ASN A 180 -16.55 -10.52 1.40
CA ASN A 180 -17.22 -11.56 0.62
C ASN A 180 -18.28 -11.03 -0.36
N ASN A 181 -18.79 -9.81 -0.14
CA ASN A 181 -19.75 -9.20 -1.04
C ASN A 181 -19.05 -8.59 -2.26
N PRO A 182 -19.79 -8.34 -3.36
CA PRO A 182 -19.24 -7.71 -4.55
C PRO A 182 -18.70 -6.29 -4.31
N LEU A 183 -17.87 -5.81 -5.23
CA LEU A 183 -17.25 -4.49 -5.19
C LEU A 183 -18.30 -3.37 -5.11
N SER A 184 -19.42 -3.51 -5.82
CA SER A 184 -20.58 -2.63 -5.79
C SER A 184 -21.13 -2.42 -4.38
N TRP A 185 -21.15 -3.48 -3.55
CA TRP A 185 -21.55 -3.39 -2.13
C TRP A 185 -20.57 -2.52 -1.33
N VAL A 186 -19.26 -2.68 -1.58
CA VAL A 186 -18.22 -1.87 -0.92
C VAL A 186 -18.29 -0.40 -1.38
N GLN A 187 -18.57 -0.17 -2.65
CA GLN A 187 -18.81 1.17 -3.20
C GLN A 187 -20.03 1.84 -2.58
N GLU A 188 -21.14 1.10 -2.39
CA GLU A 188 -22.34 1.59 -1.71
C GLU A 188 -22.07 1.90 -0.22
N PHE A 189 -21.29 1.06 0.48
CA PHE A 189 -20.84 1.35 1.84
C PHE A 189 -20.08 2.68 1.92
N GLY A 190 -19.18 2.90 0.96
CA GLY A 190 -18.64 4.21 0.60
C GLY A 190 -18.05 5.02 1.75
N THR A 191 -17.97 6.34 1.56
CA THR A 191 -17.31 7.26 2.50
C THR A 191 -18.03 7.35 3.86
N LYS A 192 -19.35 7.19 3.88
CA LYS A 192 -20.15 7.16 5.13
C LYS A 192 -19.79 5.95 5.97
N GLY A 193 -19.71 4.77 5.36
CA GLY A 193 -19.31 3.55 6.03
C GLY A 193 -17.87 3.60 6.52
N LEU A 194 -16.93 4.10 5.71
CA LEU A 194 -15.55 4.31 6.12
C LEU A 194 -15.45 5.19 7.38
N LYS A 195 -16.15 6.34 7.40
CA LYS A 195 -16.21 7.24 8.56
C LYS A 195 -16.74 6.53 9.81
N GLN A 196 -17.73 5.65 9.66
CA GLN A 196 -18.27 4.89 10.78
C GLN A 196 -17.22 3.93 11.37
N VAL A 197 -16.50 3.19 10.52
CA VAL A 197 -15.41 2.29 10.97
C VAL A 197 -14.31 3.08 11.66
N LEU A 198 -13.91 4.24 11.12
CA LEU A 198 -12.89 5.11 11.73
C LEU A 198 -13.35 5.70 13.07
N SER A 199 -14.64 6.04 13.21
CA SER A 199 -15.22 6.51 14.47
C SER A 199 -15.10 5.45 15.56
N ILE A 200 -15.49 4.22 15.26
CA ILE A 200 -15.40 3.08 16.20
C ILE A 200 -13.93 2.80 16.55
N LEU A 201 -13.03 2.84 15.56
CA LEU A 201 -11.60 2.68 15.80
C LEU A 201 -11.08 3.77 16.75
N ASN A 202 -11.54 5.02 16.60
CA ASN A 202 -11.17 6.11 17.47
C ASN A 202 -11.68 5.94 18.91
N GLU A 203 -12.89 5.39 19.08
CA GLU A 203 -13.44 5.02 20.39
C GLU A 203 -12.63 3.92 21.07
N CYS A 204 -12.09 2.96 20.32
CA CYS A 204 -11.27 1.88 20.88
C CYS A 204 -10.02 2.42 21.61
N TYR A 205 -9.46 3.56 21.18
CA TYR A 205 -8.30 4.16 21.85
C TYR A 205 -8.62 4.83 23.20
N ARG A 206 -9.89 5.12 23.46
CA ARG A 206 -10.35 5.78 24.71
C ARG A 206 -10.85 4.78 25.75
N ASN A 207 -11.02 3.52 25.36
CA ASN A 207 -11.61 2.48 26.18
C ASN A 207 -10.58 1.43 26.61
N ASP A 208 -10.98 0.55 27.53
CA ASP A 208 -10.16 -0.52 28.07
C ASP A 208 -9.95 -1.69 27.08
N ASN A 209 -9.15 -2.68 27.51
CA ASN A 209 -8.72 -3.82 26.70
C ASN A 209 -9.86 -4.68 26.14
N ARG A 210 -11.12 -4.53 26.61
CA ARG A 210 -12.27 -5.23 26.00
C ARG A 210 -12.49 -4.78 24.56
N TYR A 211 -12.03 -3.59 24.19
CA TYR A 211 -12.13 -3.05 22.83
C TYR A 211 -11.01 -3.52 21.89
N ASP A 212 -9.98 -4.23 22.38
CA ASP A 212 -8.85 -4.67 21.53
C ASP A 212 -9.28 -5.59 20.38
N ARG A 213 -10.30 -6.41 20.62
CA ARG A 213 -10.90 -7.27 19.59
C ARG A 213 -11.68 -6.46 18.56
N ILE A 214 -12.38 -5.41 18.99
CA ILE A 214 -13.11 -4.49 18.12
C ILE A 214 -12.12 -3.70 17.27
N GLN A 215 -11.05 -3.20 17.89
CA GLN A 215 -9.96 -2.50 17.23
C GLN A 215 -9.35 -3.36 16.11
N SER A 216 -9.07 -4.63 16.41
CA SER A 216 -8.57 -5.60 15.42
C SER A 216 -9.55 -5.78 14.25
N GLU A 217 -10.84 -5.97 14.51
CA GLU A 217 -11.83 -6.13 13.43
C GLU A 217 -12.03 -4.83 12.63
N CYS A 218 -11.91 -3.65 13.25
CA CYS A 218 -11.92 -2.38 12.51
C CYS A 218 -10.75 -2.29 11.53
N ILE A 219 -9.53 -2.66 11.93
CA ILE A 219 -8.37 -2.67 11.02
C ILE A 219 -8.58 -3.68 9.89
N ARG A 220 -9.21 -4.83 10.14
CA ARG A 220 -9.59 -5.78 9.09
C ARG A 220 -10.66 -5.24 8.16
N CYS A 221 -11.61 -4.47 8.65
CA CYS A 221 -12.58 -3.75 7.81
C CYS A 221 -11.85 -2.76 6.90
N LEU A 222 -10.94 -1.94 7.45
CA LEU A 222 -10.14 -0.99 6.66
C LEU A 222 -9.31 -1.71 5.59
N LYS A 223 -8.69 -2.84 5.95
CA LYS A 223 -7.97 -3.69 4.99
C LYS A 223 -8.88 -4.19 3.86
N ALA A 224 -10.08 -4.66 4.18
CA ALA A 224 -11.05 -5.12 3.19
C ALA A 224 -11.52 -3.98 2.27
N ILE A 225 -11.79 -2.79 2.84
CA ILE A 225 -12.12 -1.58 2.07
C ILE A 225 -11.00 -1.24 1.09
N MET A 226 -9.74 -1.27 1.54
CA MET A 226 -8.57 -0.96 0.69
C MET A 226 -8.19 -2.06 -0.31
N ASN A 227 -8.91 -3.18 -0.36
CA ASN A 227 -8.64 -4.23 -1.33
C ASN A 227 -9.12 -3.88 -2.75
N ASN A 228 -9.49 -2.63 -3.01
CA ASN A 228 -9.82 -2.11 -4.32
C ASN A 228 -9.39 -0.63 -4.44
N THR A 229 -9.31 -0.13 -5.66
CA THR A 229 -8.82 1.22 -5.95
C THR A 229 -9.70 2.33 -5.37
N ASP A 230 -11.02 2.15 -5.36
CA ASP A 230 -11.96 3.16 -4.84
C ASP A 230 -11.83 3.29 -3.32
N GLY A 231 -11.70 2.18 -2.61
CA GLY A 231 -11.48 2.17 -1.17
C GLY A 231 -10.13 2.74 -0.76
N ILE A 232 -9.07 2.52 -1.54
CA ILE A 232 -7.77 3.19 -1.35
C ILE A 232 -7.94 4.71 -1.52
N LYS A 233 -8.62 5.15 -2.60
CA LYS A 233 -8.89 6.57 -2.84
C LYS A 233 -9.67 7.19 -1.68
N MET A 234 -10.71 6.52 -1.19
CA MET A 234 -11.49 6.96 -0.03
C MET A 234 -10.63 7.11 1.23
N MET A 235 -9.67 6.20 1.45
CA MET A 235 -8.74 6.29 2.57
C MET A 235 -7.80 7.48 2.46
N PHE A 236 -7.30 7.80 1.25
CA PHE A 236 -6.46 8.98 1.03
C PHE A 236 -7.24 10.30 1.08
N ASP A 237 -8.47 10.33 0.58
CA ASP A 237 -9.31 11.53 0.59
C ASP A 237 -9.74 11.91 2.03
N HIS A 238 -9.78 10.93 2.95
CA HIS A 238 -10.09 11.19 4.35
C HIS A 238 -8.84 11.63 5.14
N LYS A 239 -8.76 12.94 5.44
CA LYS A 239 -7.61 13.60 6.09
C LYS A 239 -6.97 12.85 7.26
N GLU A 240 -7.78 12.28 8.16
CA GLU A 240 -7.28 11.64 9.39
C GLU A 240 -7.24 10.11 9.34
N ALA A 241 -7.63 9.46 8.23
CA ALA A 241 -7.86 8.02 8.23
C ALA A 241 -6.58 7.21 8.52
N LEU A 242 -5.48 7.57 7.86
CA LEU A 242 -4.18 6.93 8.06
C LEU A 242 -3.58 7.26 9.42
N THR A 243 -3.76 8.49 9.92
CA THR A 243 -3.35 8.88 11.28
C THR A 243 -4.10 8.09 12.34
N ILE A 244 -5.42 7.91 12.18
CA ILE A 244 -6.23 7.05 13.06
C ILE A 244 -5.69 5.61 13.00
N LEU A 245 -5.44 5.05 11.81
CA LEU A 245 -4.85 3.72 11.67
C LEU A 245 -3.47 3.62 12.35
N ALA A 246 -2.59 4.60 12.16
CA ALA A 246 -1.24 4.64 12.73
C ALA A 246 -1.23 4.72 14.25
N ARG A 247 -2.28 5.22 14.90
CA ARG A 247 -2.42 5.14 16.37
C ARG A 247 -2.48 3.71 16.90
N SER A 248 -2.85 2.74 16.07
CA SER A 248 -2.78 1.30 16.37
C SER A 248 -1.36 0.72 16.40
N LEU A 249 -0.33 1.52 16.08
CA LEU A 249 1.06 1.19 16.34
C LEU A 249 1.33 1.27 17.85
N ASP A 250 1.01 0.18 18.54
CA ASP A 250 1.13 0.03 19.99
C ASP A 250 1.72 -1.35 20.34
N PRO A 251 2.98 -1.42 20.77
CA PRO A 251 3.65 -2.65 21.16
C PRO A 251 2.98 -3.38 22.33
N SER A 252 2.17 -2.68 23.15
CA SER A 252 1.41 -3.32 24.23
C SER A 252 0.23 -4.17 23.72
N LYS A 253 -0.16 -3.99 22.45
CA LYS A 253 -1.21 -4.74 21.76
C LYS A 253 -0.68 -5.42 20.49
N PRO A 254 0.22 -6.43 20.60
CA PRO A 254 0.96 -6.96 19.45
C PRO A 254 0.08 -7.45 18.28
N ASN A 255 -1.04 -8.10 18.58
CA ASN A 255 -1.96 -8.64 17.56
C ASN A 255 -2.66 -7.53 16.75
N VAL A 256 -2.96 -6.41 17.40
CA VAL A 256 -3.54 -5.22 16.75
C VAL A 256 -2.47 -4.52 15.92
N MET A 257 -1.31 -4.28 16.53
CA MET A 257 -0.17 -3.64 15.89
C MET A 257 0.28 -4.40 14.65
N GLN A 258 0.33 -5.74 14.71
CA GLN A 258 0.69 -6.59 13.57
C GLN A 258 -0.18 -6.31 12.35
N GLN A 259 -1.49 -6.11 12.55
CA GLN A 259 -2.40 -5.82 11.45
C GLN A 259 -2.20 -4.38 10.95
N ALA A 260 -1.97 -3.43 11.84
CA ALA A 260 -1.71 -2.04 11.49
C ALA A 260 -0.42 -1.89 10.65
N VAL A 261 0.69 -2.50 11.08
CA VAL A 261 1.97 -2.42 10.34
C VAL A 261 1.86 -3.05 8.95
N GLN A 262 1.13 -4.15 8.80
CA GLN A 262 0.91 -4.79 7.49
C GLN A 262 0.15 -3.86 6.54
N VAL A 263 -0.89 -3.20 7.03
CA VAL A 263 -1.68 -2.27 6.22
C VAL A 263 -0.86 -1.03 5.87
N LEU A 264 -0.14 -0.44 6.83
CA LEU A 264 0.68 0.74 6.57
C LEU A 264 1.86 0.44 5.63
N ALA A 265 2.49 -0.73 5.74
CA ALA A 265 3.54 -1.14 4.80
C ALA A 265 2.98 -1.24 3.39
N ALA A 266 1.76 -1.76 3.24
CA ALA A 266 1.08 -1.83 1.96
C ALA A 266 0.74 -0.45 1.39
N VAL A 267 0.17 0.43 2.20
CA VAL A 267 -0.15 1.80 1.78
C VAL A 267 1.12 2.58 1.41
N CYS A 268 2.23 2.35 2.10
CA CYS A 268 3.50 3.04 1.86
C CYS A 268 4.02 2.80 0.43
N LEU A 269 3.76 1.63 -0.15
CA LEU A 269 4.18 1.28 -1.51
C LEU A 269 3.22 1.76 -2.61
N ILE A 270 2.15 2.50 -2.28
CA ILE A 270 1.18 2.96 -3.28
C ILE A 270 1.62 4.31 -3.85
N PRO A 271 2.06 4.40 -5.12
CA PRO A 271 2.42 5.67 -5.72
C PRO A 271 1.18 6.50 -6.10
N PRO A 272 1.31 7.84 -6.23
CA PRO A 272 2.51 8.64 -5.91
C PRO A 272 2.57 9.13 -4.46
N VAL A 273 1.48 9.02 -3.69
CA VAL A 273 1.34 9.70 -2.38
C VAL A 273 1.45 8.78 -1.17
N GLY A 274 1.44 7.46 -1.34
CA GLY A 274 1.32 6.50 -0.24
C GLY A 274 2.44 6.61 0.79
N HIS A 275 3.69 6.75 0.35
CA HIS A 275 4.85 6.94 1.22
C HIS A 275 4.72 8.19 2.09
N GLU A 276 4.51 9.35 1.47
CA GLU A 276 4.37 10.65 2.16
C GLU A 276 3.24 10.59 3.20
N ARG A 277 2.10 10.02 2.83
CA ARG A 277 0.93 9.90 3.70
C ARG A 277 1.15 8.98 4.90
N VAL A 278 1.88 7.87 4.73
CA VAL A 278 2.24 6.98 5.84
C VAL A 278 3.23 7.67 6.77
N LEU A 279 4.22 8.36 6.22
CA LEU A 279 5.21 9.10 7.00
C LEU A 279 4.57 10.24 7.80
N GLU A 280 3.64 10.99 7.20
CA GLU A 280 2.81 12.01 7.87
C GLU A 280 2.02 11.39 9.03
N ALA A 281 1.31 10.28 8.78
CA ALA A 281 0.48 9.61 9.78
C ALA A 281 1.29 9.10 11.00
N ILE A 282 2.49 8.54 10.75
CA ILE A 282 3.39 8.08 11.80
C ILE A 282 3.96 9.28 12.59
N THR A 283 4.31 10.36 11.91
CA THR A 283 4.78 11.62 12.52
C THR A 283 3.72 12.21 13.46
N MET A 284 2.50 12.40 12.96
CA MET A 284 1.37 12.89 13.76
C MET A 284 1.07 11.97 14.95
N THR A 285 1.17 10.66 14.77
CA THR A 285 0.97 9.70 15.88
C THR A 285 2.04 9.84 16.96
N GLY A 286 3.31 10.04 16.57
CA GLY A 286 4.42 10.32 17.48
C GLY A 286 4.15 11.58 18.31
N GLU A 287 3.77 12.68 17.64
CA GLU A 287 3.42 13.96 18.28
C GLU A 287 2.26 13.83 19.26
N ILE A 288 1.17 13.16 18.87
CA ILE A 288 0.00 12.90 19.74
C ILE A 288 0.41 12.12 21.00
N LYS A 289 1.36 11.19 20.87
CA LYS A 289 1.85 10.36 21.99
C LYS A 289 3.01 11.00 22.76
N GLY A 290 3.54 12.15 22.32
CA GLY A 290 4.73 12.78 22.90
C GLY A 290 5.98 11.89 22.79
N ARG A 291 6.13 11.17 21.68
CA ARG A 291 7.22 10.20 21.42
C ARG A 291 7.82 10.41 20.05
N GLU A 292 9.04 9.94 19.85
CA GLU A 292 9.65 9.90 18.51
C GLU A 292 8.82 9.00 17.57
N ARG A 293 8.67 9.45 16.33
CA ARG A 293 7.71 8.88 15.37
C ARG A 293 7.94 7.39 15.08
N PHE A 294 9.20 6.94 15.04
CA PHE A 294 9.54 5.54 14.75
C PHE A 294 9.66 4.65 15.98
N GLN A 295 9.66 5.22 17.19
CA GLN A 295 9.91 4.47 18.43
C GLN A 295 8.94 3.30 18.62
N GLN A 296 7.65 3.49 18.29
CA GLN A 296 6.66 2.42 18.42
C GLN A 296 6.93 1.25 17.47
N VAL A 297 7.35 1.53 16.22
CA VAL A 297 7.66 0.49 15.23
C VAL A 297 8.91 -0.30 15.65
N VAL A 298 9.95 0.40 16.10
CA VAL A 298 11.18 -0.21 16.63
C VAL A 298 10.88 -1.07 17.86
N GLN A 299 10.05 -0.59 18.79
CA GLN A 299 9.61 -1.38 19.95
C GLN A 299 8.86 -2.66 19.56
N GLY A 300 8.13 -2.65 18.44
CA GLY A 300 7.48 -3.85 17.91
C GLY A 300 8.46 -4.96 17.51
N LEU A 301 9.69 -4.61 17.08
CA LEU A 301 10.75 -5.58 16.76
C LEU A 301 11.26 -6.32 18.02
N MET A 302 11.11 -5.72 19.20
CA MET A 302 11.55 -6.30 20.46
C MET A 302 10.55 -7.32 21.05
N VAL A 303 9.35 -7.46 20.47
CA VAL A 303 8.30 -8.37 20.96
C VAL A 303 8.56 -9.79 20.48
N LYS A 304 9.57 -10.46 21.05
CA LYS A 304 10.03 -11.82 20.66
C LYS A 304 8.92 -12.89 20.67
N SER A 305 7.87 -12.70 21.47
CA SER A 305 6.71 -13.61 21.52
C SER A 305 5.81 -13.54 20.29
N HIS A 306 6.00 -12.57 19.38
CA HIS A 306 5.16 -12.36 18.20
C HIS A 306 6.00 -12.22 16.91
N PRO A 307 6.54 -13.33 16.35
CA PRO A 307 7.41 -13.28 15.16
C PRO A 307 6.79 -12.57 13.95
N SER A 308 5.49 -12.75 13.72
CA SER A 308 4.78 -12.08 12.61
C SER A 308 4.70 -10.56 12.77
N LEU A 309 4.71 -10.04 14.00
CA LEU A 309 4.81 -8.60 14.26
C LEU A 309 6.21 -8.10 13.89
N ILE A 310 7.27 -8.83 14.29
CA ILE A 310 8.66 -8.46 13.98
C ILE A 310 8.85 -8.35 12.46
N VAL A 311 8.40 -9.36 11.71
CA VAL A 311 8.42 -9.33 10.24
C VAL A 311 7.67 -8.11 9.71
N GLY A 312 6.46 -7.83 10.21
CA GLY A 312 5.65 -6.70 9.76
C GLY A 312 6.27 -5.33 10.07
N CYS A 313 6.93 -5.18 11.23
CA CYS A 313 7.63 -3.95 11.61
C CYS A 313 8.84 -3.71 10.70
N LEU A 314 9.67 -4.74 10.45
CA LEU A 314 10.83 -4.60 9.58
C LEU A 314 10.41 -4.36 8.12
N GLN A 315 9.32 -4.98 7.69
CA GLN A 315 8.73 -4.73 6.38
C GLN A 315 8.21 -3.29 6.23
N LEU A 316 7.59 -2.71 7.26
CA LEU A 316 7.20 -1.29 7.26
C LEU A 316 8.44 -0.38 7.20
N ILE A 317 9.49 -0.69 7.97
CA ILE A 317 10.77 0.04 7.92
C ILE A 317 11.36 -0.01 6.51
N ASN A 318 11.41 -1.20 5.90
CA ASN A 318 11.89 -1.37 4.53
C ASN A 318 11.08 -0.55 3.53
N ALA A 319 9.75 -0.55 3.64
CA ALA A 319 8.90 0.28 2.78
C ALA A 319 9.18 1.78 2.97
N ILE A 320 9.36 2.25 4.20
CA ILE A 320 9.63 3.67 4.47
C ILE A 320 11.01 4.08 3.93
N VAL A 321 12.02 3.23 4.06
CA VAL A 321 13.40 3.60 3.71
C VAL A 321 13.71 3.36 2.23
N ALA A 322 13.13 2.34 1.61
CA ALA A 322 13.48 1.93 0.25
C ALA A 322 12.63 2.57 -0.86
N THR A 323 11.45 3.09 -0.53
CA THR A 323 10.56 3.69 -1.53
C THR A 323 11.04 5.02 -2.11
N PRO A 324 11.69 5.93 -1.36
CA PRO A 324 12.15 7.19 -1.96
C PRO A 324 13.30 7.02 -2.96
N ASP A 325 13.23 7.74 -4.08
CA ASP A 325 14.30 7.77 -5.08
C ASP A 325 15.53 8.58 -4.63
N ASP A 326 15.31 9.59 -3.77
CA ASP A 326 16.36 10.48 -3.26
C ASP A 326 17.22 9.80 -2.18
N MET A 327 18.52 9.61 -2.48
CA MET A 327 19.47 8.94 -1.59
C MET A 327 19.60 9.68 -0.25
N GLU A 328 19.69 11.00 -0.27
CA GLU A 328 19.77 11.84 0.94
C GLU A 328 18.56 11.61 1.86
N PHE A 329 17.35 11.55 1.31
CA PHE A 329 16.15 11.28 2.08
C PHE A 329 16.09 9.84 2.61
N ARG A 330 16.53 8.83 1.83
CA ARG A 330 16.66 7.45 2.32
C ARG A 330 17.63 7.37 3.51
N LEU A 331 18.79 8.00 3.39
CA LEU A 331 19.79 8.07 4.47
C LEU A 331 19.26 8.80 5.70
N HIS A 332 18.54 9.91 5.51
CA HIS A 332 17.90 10.66 6.59
C HIS A 332 16.95 9.76 7.40
N LEU A 333 16.01 9.08 6.73
CA LEU A 333 15.04 8.19 7.36
C LEU A 333 15.72 7.00 8.04
N ARG A 334 16.68 6.35 7.37
CA ARG A 334 17.41 5.22 7.94
C ARG A 334 18.15 5.64 9.21
N ASN A 335 18.88 6.75 9.18
CA ASN A 335 19.63 7.24 10.34
C ASN A 335 18.71 7.61 11.50
N GLU A 336 17.53 8.16 11.22
CA GLU A 336 16.53 8.42 12.26
C GLU A 336 16.00 7.12 12.89
N ILE A 337 15.67 6.10 12.09
CA ILE A 337 15.19 4.80 12.58
C ILE A 337 16.29 4.09 13.39
N MET A 338 17.55 4.16 12.93
CA MET A 338 18.71 3.64 13.69
C MET A 338 18.82 4.31 15.06
N ARG A 339 18.72 5.65 15.13
CA ARG A 339 18.73 6.40 16.40
C ARG A 339 17.52 6.12 17.29
N ALA A 340 16.35 5.82 16.72
CA ALA A 340 15.15 5.46 17.47
C ALA A 340 15.26 4.07 18.16
N GLY A 341 16.40 3.38 18.02
CA GLY A 341 16.73 2.14 18.71
C GLY A 341 16.87 0.92 17.79
N LEU A 342 16.77 1.06 16.46
CA LEU A 342 17.02 -0.07 15.56
C LEU A 342 18.47 -0.56 15.67
N ILE A 343 19.42 0.34 15.94
CA ILE A 343 20.84 0.00 16.11
C ILE A 343 21.07 -1.06 17.20
N ASP A 344 20.31 -1.00 18.29
CA ASP A 344 20.47 -1.88 19.45
C ASP A 344 19.87 -3.28 19.23
N VAL A 345 18.96 -3.42 18.25
CA VAL A 345 18.22 -4.67 18.01
C VAL A 345 18.65 -5.38 16.73
N LEU A 346 19.27 -4.67 15.78
CA LEU A 346 19.56 -5.17 14.44
C LEU A 346 20.43 -6.43 14.44
N GLU A 347 21.53 -6.43 15.20
CA GLU A 347 22.40 -7.62 15.30
C GLU A 347 21.65 -8.84 15.85
N GLY A 348 20.76 -8.63 16.83
CA GLY A 348 19.91 -9.70 17.35
C GLY A 348 18.93 -10.23 16.30
N LEU A 349 18.34 -9.34 15.50
CA LEU A 349 17.44 -9.73 14.40
C LEU A 349 18.17 -10.52 13.32
N GLU A 350 19.40 -10.13 12.98
CA GLU A 350 20.24 -10.82 11.99
C GLU A 350 20.59 -12.24 12.45
N ASN A 351 20.97 -12.40 13.71
CA ASN A 351 21.34 -13.70 14.28
C ASN A 351 20.13 -14.64 14.42
N ASP A 352 18.97 -14.11 14.80
CA ASP A 352 17.74 -14.88 15.01
C ASP A 352 16.91 -15.06 13.71
N ALA A 353 17.35 -14.50 12.57
CA ALA A 353 16.59 -14.43 11.33
C ALA A 353 16.29 -15.79 10.70
N SER A 354 15.01 -16.04 10.40
CA SER A 354 14.57 -17.21 9.64
C SER A 354 13.30 -16.92 8.83
N GLY A 355 13.01 -17.72 7.81
CA GLY A 355 11.81 -17.59 6.98
C GLY A 355 11.62 -16.19 6.40
N ASP A 356 10.45 -15.61 6.58
CA ASP A 356 10.12 -14.26 6.09
C ASP A 356 10.98 -13.17 6.74
N LEU A 357 11.44 -13.35 7.99
CA LEU A 357 12.30 -12.36 8.67
C LEU A 357 13.66 -12.27 7.99
N LEU A 358 14.23 -13.42 7.59
CA LEU A 358 15.51 -13.46 6.86
C LEU A 358 15.43 -12.67 5.55
N VAL A 359 14.30 -12.77 4.85
CA VAL A 359 14.07 -11.98 3.62
C VAL A 359 14.05 -10.49 3.94
N GLN A 360 13.34 -10.06 4.99
CA GLN A 360 13.26 -8.65 5.36
C GLN A 360 14.58 -8.06 5.86
N VAL A 361 15.35 -8.82 6.64
CA VAL A 361 16.71 -8.44 7.08
C VAL A 361 17.62 -8.29 5.88
N LYS A 362 17.58 -9.23 4.93
CA LYS A 362 18.36 -9.15 3.71
C LYS A 362 18.03 -7.90 2.90
N ILE A 363 16.73 -7.61 2.69
CA ILE A 363 16.30 -6.39 1.98
C ILE A 363 16.85 -5.12 2.66
N PHE A 364 16.75 -5.05 3.99
CA PHE A 364 17.26 -3.91 4.74
C PHE A 364 18.76 -3.71 4.52
N ASN A 365 19.54 -4.80 4.66
CA ASN A 365 20.99 -4.77 4.54
C ASN A 365 21.46 -4.51 3.11
N ASP A 366 20.85 -5.14 2.11
CA ASP A 366 21.19 -4.91 0.70
C ASP A 366 21.01 -3.43 0.34
N HIS A 367 19.86 -2.82 0.68
CA HIS A 367 19.63 -1.39 0.45
C HIS A 367 20.53 -0.48 1.30
N LYS A 368 20.88 -0.88 2.52
CA LYS A 368 21.82 -0.13 3.38
C LYS A 368 23.21 -0.09 2.76
N GLU A 369 23.70 -1.21 2.24
CA GLU A 369 25.00 -1.28 1.56
C GLU A 369 24.97 -0.51 0.24
N GLU A 370 23.92 -0.63 -0.56
CA GLU A 370 23.75 0.15 -1.80
C GLU A 370 23.80 1.66 -1.54
N ASP A 371 23.03 2.15 -0.57
CA ASP A 371 23.05 3.57 -0.18
C ASP A 371 24.42 4.00 0.37
N TYR A 372 25.13 3.11 1.07
CA TYR A 372 26.48 3.40 1.56
C TYR A 372 27.49 3.53 0.42
N TYR A 373 27.44 2.63 -0.58
CA TYR A 373 28.31 2.72 -1.75
C TYR A 373 28.04 4.01 -2.55
N GLU A 374 26.77 4.37 -2.75
CA GLU A 374 26.40 5.62 -3.42
C GLU A 374 26.90 6.84 -2.63
N PHE A 375 26.72 6.84 -1.30
CA PHE A 375 27.21 7.90 -0.42
C PHE A 375 28.73 8.06 -0.48
N VAL A 376 29.48 6.96 -0.37
CA VAL A 376 30.96 6.99 -0.45
C VAL A 376 31.43 7.53 -1.79
N GLN A 377 30.79 7.15 -2.90
CA GLN A 377 31.12 7.69 -4.22
C GLN A 377 30.88 9.21 -4.29
N ARG A 378 29.75 9.69 -3.78
CA ARG A 378 29.48 11.15 -3.72
C ARG A 378 30.48 11.86 -2.81
N PHE A 379 30.80 11.28 -1.66
CA PHE A 379 31.78 11.82 -0.72
C PHE A 379 33.18 11.91 -1.34
N ASP A 380 33.63 10.87 -2.05
CA ASP A 380 34.93 10.89 -2.73
C ASP A 380 35.00 11.96 -3.82
N ASN A 381 33.91 12.19 -4.57
CA ASN A 381 33.85 13.28 -5.54
C ASN A 381 33.98 14.65 -4.85
N VAL A 382 33.22 14.88 -3.77
CA VAL A 382 33.32 16.13 -2.99
C VAL A 382 34.72 16.32 -2.41
N ARG A 383 35.33 15.25 -1.90
CA ARG A 383 36.70 15.30 -1.35
C ARG A 383 37.77 15.63 -2.40
N LEU A 384 37.55 15.25 -3.67
CA LEU A 384 38.43 15.61 -4.77
C LEU A 384 38.23 17.06 -5.24
N GLU A 385 37.02 17.60 -5.08
CA GLU A 385 36.67 18.98 -5.46
C GLU A 385 37.02 20.02 -4.37
N LEU A 386 36.91 19.65 -3.09
CA LEU A 386 37.18 20.50 -1.93
C LEU A 386 38.46 20.04 -1.21
N ASP A 387 39.62 20.28 -1.83
CA ASP A 387 40.93 19.92 -1.28
C ASP A 387 41.56 21.01 -0.39
N ASP A 388 41.00 22.24 -0.39
CA ASP A 388 41.38 23.32 0.52
C ASP A 388 40.35 23.57 1.65
N ILE A 389 40.88 23.86 2.84
CA ILE A 389 40.07 24.11 4.04
C ILE A 389 39.23 25.38 3.90
N ASN A 390 39.75 26.43 3.28
CA ASN A 390 39.01 27.69 3.12
C ASN A 390 37.85 27.53 2.15
N ASP A 391 38.04 26.77 1.07
CA ASP A 391 36.97 26.44 0.13
C ASP A 391 35.84 25.68 0.83
N CYS A 392 36.20 24.73 1.71
CA CYS A 392 35.23 24.00 2.52
C CYS A 392 34.45 24.92 3.49
N PHE A 393 35.14 25.86 4.15
CA PHE A 393 34.48 26.87 5.01
C PHE A 393 33.56 27.81 4.22
N GLU A 394 33.99 28.30 3.06
CA GLU A 394 33.18 29.20 2.24
C GLU A 394 31.94 28.49 1.68
N VAL A 395 32.07 27.24 1.23
CA VAL A 395 30.92 26.43 0.79
C VAL A 395 29.93 26.21 1.93
N ILE A 396 30.40 25.76 3.09
CA ILE A 396 29.55 25.54 4.27
C ILE A 396 28.84 26.84 4.68
N LYS A 397 29.60 27.94 4.76
CA LYS A 397 29.06 29.26 5.09
C LYS A 397 27.96 29.67 4.12
N ASN A 398 28.20 29.57 2.82
CA ASN A 398 27.24 29.98 1.79
C ASN A 398 25.97 29.10 1.77
N LEU A 399 26.07 27.84 2.18
CA LEU A 399 24.93 26.91 2.24
C LEU A 399 24.12 27.02 3.53
N VAL A 400 24.77 27.35 4.66
CA VAL A 400 24.18 27.16 5.99
C VAL A 400 23.90 28.47 6.71
N MET A 401 24.67 29.52 6.47
CA MET A 401 24.44 30.83 7.10
C MET A 401 23.05 31.36 6.76
N ASP A 402 22.36 31.93 7.76
CA ASP A 402 21.00 32.44 7.69
C ASP A 402 19.93 31.39 7.32
N SER A 403 20.26 30.09 7.38
CA SER A 403 19.33 28.99 7.16
C SER A 403 18.81 28.39 8.47
N SER A 404 17.74 27.61 8.41
CA SER A 404 17.25 26.84 9.56
C SER A 404 18.25 25.77 10.05
N ALA A 405 19.25 25.41 9.26
CA ALA A 405 20.29 24.44 9.62
C ALA A 405 21.43 25.06 10.45
N GLU A 406 21.60 26.39 10.42
CA GLU A 406 22.68 27.12 11.10
C GLU A 406 22.88 26.74 12.57
N PRO A 407 21.84 26.79 13.45
CA PRO A 407 22.05 26.49 14.87
C PRO A 407 22.51 25.06 15.11
N TYR A 408 22.11 24.11 14.25
CA TYR A 408 22.49 22.70 14.37
C TYR A 408 23.95 22.47 13.96
N LEU A 409 24.38 23.05 12.84
CA LEU A 409 25.77 22.91 12.40
C LEU A 409 26.72 23.64 13.35
N LEU A 410 26.36 24.85 13.80
CA LEU A 410 27.13 25.59 14.80
C LEU A 410 27.30 24.76 16.08
N SER A 411 26.22 24.14 16.56
CA SER A 411 26.27 23.25 17.71
C SER A 411 27.22 22.07 17.48
N ILE A 412 27.18 21.41 16.32
CA ILE A 412 28.13 20.31 15.98
C ILE A 412 29.57 20.80 16.06
N LEU A 413 29.90 21.94 15.44
CA LEU A 413 31.24 22.51 15.45
C LEU A 413 31.69 22.86 16.88
N GLN A 414 30.81 23.44 17.70
CA GLN A 414 31.10 23.73 19.11
C GLN A 414 31.44 22.47 19.90
N HIS A 415 30.71 21.36 19.68
CA HIS A 415 31.01 20.09 20.34
C HIS A 415 32.35 19.48 19.90
N LEU A 416 32.73 19.64 18.64
CA LEU A 416 34.05 19.19 18.14
C LEU A 416 35.22 19.95 18.79
N LEU A 417 34.99 21.19 19.24
CA LEU A 417 35.98 22.03 19.93
C LEU A 417 36.12 21.76 21.43
N PHE A 418 35.35 20.82 22.00
CA PHE A 418 35.54 20.41 23.41
C PHE A 418 36.82 19.60 23.64
N ILE A 419 37.43 19.07 22.58
CA ILE A 419 38.76 18.45 22.67
C ILE A 419 39.77 19.57 22.96
N ARG A 420 40.29 19.62 24.20
CA ARG A 420 41.26 20.65 24.62
C ARG A 420 42.57 20.52 23.85
N ASP A 421 43.18 21.67 23.56
CA ASP A 421 44.49 21.80 22.91
C ASP A 421 45.68 21.36 23.77
N ASP A 422 45.46 20.85 24.99
CA ASP A 422 46.53 20.39 25.88
C ASP A 422 47.17 19.12 25.32
N ALA A 423 48.21 19.30 24.52
CA ALA A 423 49.06 18.24 23.96
C ALA A 423 49.80 17.38 25.01
N LEU A 424 49.60 17.61 26.31
CA LEU A 424 50.30 16.95 27.41
C LEU A 424 49.57 15.73 28.01
N ILE A 425 48.39 15.35 27.51
CA ILE A 425 47.62 14.18 27.96
C ILE A 425 47.24 13.29 26.76
N ARG A 426 48.20 12.99 25.87
CA ARG A 426 48.11 11.89 24.90
C ARG A 426 49.27 10.92 25.09
#